data_AF-A0A840PZ34-F1
#
_entry.id   AF-A0A840PZ34-F1
#
_cell.length_a   1.000
_cell.length_b   1.000
_cell.length_c   1.000
_cell.angle_alpha   90.00
_cell.angle_beta   90.00
_cell.angle_gamma   90.00
#
_symmetry.space_group_name_H-M   'P 1'
#
loop_
_entity.id
_entity.type
_entity.pdbx_description
1 polymer ?
#
loop_
_entity_poly.entity_id
_entity_poly.type
_entity_poly.pdbx_seq_one_letter_code
_entity_poly.pdbx_strand_id
1 'polypeptide(L)'
;MSTESVTEGSKEKMQVQALNKRAMNKYQELHNALEVVRIALQEAARLHAKIRKPVDEDSGWRVPDREQVEAGHHKATEQLNVLHTSTVKWEKELVSRGWRV
;
A
#
# COMPACT_ATOMS: atom_id res chain seq x y z
N MET A 1 -14.31 -15.34 46.13
CA MET A 1 -13.49 -15.59 44.92
C MET A 1 -14.14 -14.90 43.70
N SER A 2 -14.26 -13.55 43.70
CA SER A 2 -15.10 -12.87 42.70
C SER A 2 -14.56 -11.51 42.22
N THR A 3 -13.40 -11.06 42.70
CA THR A 3 -12.80 -9.77 42.33
C THR A 3 -11.67 -9.90 41.29
N GLU A 4 -10.99 -11.05 41.24
CA GLU A 4 -9.94 -11.32 40.25
C GLU A 4 -10.51 -11.49 38.83
N SER A 5 -11.62 -12.23 38.66
CA SER A 5 -12.22 -12.45 37.34
C SER A 5 -12.73 -11.18 36.66
N VAL A 6 -13.18 -10.19 37.43
CA VAL A 6 -13.68 -8.91 36.90
C VAL A 6 -12.52 -8.01 36.46
N THR A 7 -11.39 -8.05 37.16
CA THR A 7 -10.21 -7.22 36.82
C THR A 7 -9.45 -7.75 35.62
N GLU A 8 -9.43 -9.07 35.41
CA GLU A 8 -8.79 -9.72 34.27
C GLU A 8 -9.54 -9.45 32.95
N GLY A 9 -10.87 -9.55 32.95
CA GLY A 9 -11.70 -9.21 31.79
C GLY A 9 -11.68 -7.72 31.41
N SER A 10 -11.32 -6.83 32.34
CA SER A 10 -11.14 -5.39 32.07
C SER A 10 -9.79 -5.12 31.38
N LYS A 11 -8.72 -5.79 31.82
CA LYS A 11 -7.38 -5.70 31.20
C LYS A 11 -7.39 -6.22 29.76
N GLU A 12 -8.06 -7.33 29.50
CA GLU A 12 -8.17 -7.93 28.17
C GLU A 12 -8.89 -6.98 27.17
N LYS A 13 -9.99 -6.35 27.59
CA LYS A 13 -10.70 -5.35 26.76
C LYS A 13 -9.81 -4.15 26.42
N MET A 14 -9.03 -3.66 27.38
CA MET A 14 -8.14 -2.52 27.18
C MET A 14 -6.98 -2.87 26.23
N GLN A 15 -6.41 -4.08 26.33
CA GLN A 15 -5.36 -4.55 25.41
C GLN A 15 -5.88 -4.70 23.98
N VAL A 16 -7.06 -5.29 23.80
CA VAL A 16 -7.70 -5.44 22.49
C VAL A 16 -7.97 -4.07 21.86
N GLN A 17 -8.48 -3.10 22.62
CA GLN A 17 -8.70 -1.74 22.13
C GLN A 17 -7.40 -1.05 21.68
N ALA A 18 -6.32 -1.21 22.45
CA ALA A 18 -5.02 -0.66 22.09
C ALA A 18 -4.44 -1.30 20.81
N LEU A 19 -4.59 -2.62 20.65
CA LEU A 19 -4.18 -3.35 19.45
C LEU A 19 -4.98 -2.89 18.22
N ASN A 20 -6.29 -2.76 18.34
CA ASN A 20 -7.14 -2.27 17.25
C ASN A 20 -6.78 -0.85 16.83
N LYS A 21 -6.54 0.05 17.79
CA LYS A 21 -6.12 1.41 17.50
C LYS A 21 -4.78 1.44 16.75
N ARG A 22 -3.82 0.61 17.16
CA ARG A 22 -2.53 0.49 16.47
C ARG A 22 -2.71 -0.05 15.05
N ALA A 23 -3.55 -1.07 14.88
CA ALA A 23 -3.87 -1.60 13.57
C ALA A 23 -4.52 -0.54 12.67
N MET A 24 -5.42 0.29 13.21
CA MET A 24 -6.12 1.35 12.44
C MET A 24 -5.11 2.38 11.92
N ASN A 25 -4.20 2.80 12.80
CA ASN A 25 -3.13 3.70 12.41
C ASN A 25 -2.23 3.10 11.31
N LYS A 26 -1.86 1.82 11.45
CA LYS A 26 -1.03 1.13 10.44
C LYS A 26 -1.74 0.96 9.09
N TYR A 27 -3.04 0.71 9.12
CA TYR A 27 -3.85 0.67 7.91
C TYR A 27 -3.92 2.04 7.23
N GLN A 28 -4.14 3.11 8.00
CA GLN A 28 -4.15 4.47 7.46
C GLN A 28 -2.78 4.86 6.87
N GLU A 29 -1.68 4.49 7.54
CA GLU A 29 -0.32 4.69 7.01
C GLU A 29 -0.13 3.98 5.67
N LEU A 30 -0.58 2.72 5.56
CA LEU A 30 -0.54 1.96 4.31
C LEU A 30 -1.36 2.63 3.21
N HIS A 31 -2.60 3.03 3.51
CA HIS A 31 -3.47 3.71 2.54
C HIS A 31 -2.84 5.00 2.02
N ASN A 32 -2.27 5.81 2.93
CA ASN A 32 -1.56 7.03 2.55
C ASN A 32 -0.34 6.74 1.67
N ALA A 33 0.42 5.68 1.98
CA ALA A 33 1.56 5.27 1.17
C ALA A 33 1.14 4.83 -0.24
N LEU A 34 0.05 4.07 -0.37
CA LEU A 34 -0.50 3.66 -1.67
C LEU A 34 -0.90 4.89 -2.50
N GLU A 35 -1.50 5.90 -1.88
CA GLU A 35 -1.87 7.14 -2.57
C GLU A 35 -0.65 7.93 -3.04
N VAL A 36 0.41 8.01 -2.22
CA VAL A 36 1.67 8.64 -2.63
C VAL A 36 2.28 7.93 -3.85
N VAL A 37 2.28 6.59 -3.86
CA VAL A 37 2.77 5.82 -5.01
C VAL A 37 1.90 6.07 -6.25
N ARG A 38 0.57 6.15 -6.08
CA ARG A 38 -0.36 6.47 -7.17
C ARG A 38 -0.04 7.81 -7.81
N ILE A 39 0.17 8.85 -6.99
CA ILE A 39 0.55 10.20 -7.46
C ILE A 39 1.90 10.14 -8.17
N ALA A 40 2.89 9.45 -7.60
CA ALA A 40 4.21 9.31 -8.22
C ALA A 40 4.15 8.65 -9.60
N LEU A 41 3.33 7.61 -9.75
CA LEU A 41 3.08 6.98 -11.05
C LEU A 41 2.41 7.95 -12.02
N GLN A 42 1.39 8.70 -11.60
CA GLN A 42 0.73 9.69 -12.46
C GLN A 42 1.68 10.79 -12.95
N GLU A 43 2.59 11.25 -12.08
CA GLU A 43 3.62 12.21 -12.48
C GLU A 43 4.67 11.57 -13.41
N ALA A 44 5.07 10.32 -13.15
CA ALA A 44 5.97 9.57 -14.04
C ALA A 44 5.38 9.42 -15.45
N ALA A 45 4.08 9.16 -15.57
CA ALA A 45 3.40 9.08 -16.87
C ALA A 45 3.58 10.35 -17.73
N ARG A 46 3.62 11.53 -17.10
CA ARG A 46 3.87 12.81 -17.79
C ARG A 46 5.31 12.93 -18.29
N LEU A 47 6.26 12.25 -17.62
CA LEU A 47 7.67 12.24 -18.02
C LEU A 47 7.92 11.28 -19.18
N HIS A 48 7.17 10.19 -19.30
CA HIS A 48 7.34 9.21 -20.38
C HIS A 48 7.15 9.84 -21.76
N ALA A 49 6.21 10.79 -21.89
CA ALA A 49 5.98 11.54 -23.12
C ALA A 49 7.20 12.35 -23.60
N LYS A 50 8.16 12.63 -22.70
CA LYS A 50 9.38 13.39 -23.00
C LYS A 50 10.57 12.49 -23.36
N ILE A 51 10.44 11.17 -23.25
CA ILE A 51 11.50 10.22 -23.60
C ILE A 51 11.70 10.26 -25.12
N ARG A 52 12.88 10.73 -25.53
CA ARG A 52 13.33 10.67 -26.92
C ARG A 52 14.12 9.38 -27.12
N LYS A 53 14.09 8.83 -28.34
CA LYS A 53 14.95 7.69 -28.69
C LYS A 53 16.42 8.07 -28.44
N PRO A 54 17.23 7.19 -27.81
CA PRO A 54 18.64 7.46 -27.61
C PRO A 54 19.33 7.66 -28.97
N VAL A 55 20.28 8.60 -29.03
CA VAL A 55 20.92 9.03 -30.27
C VAL A 55 22.03 8.08 -30.71
N ASP A 56 22.62 7.27 -29.82
CA ASP A 56 23.72 6.36 -30.18
C ASP A 56 23.66 5.06 -29.36
N GLU A 57 23.83 3.91 -30.02
CA GLU A 57 23.88 2.56 -29.43
C GLU A 57 25.25 2.21 -28.79
N ASP A 58 26.23 3.11 -28.85
CA ASP A 58 27.63 2.84 -28.48
C ASP A 58 27.96 3.07 -26.99
N SER A 59 27.03 3.52 -26.16
CA SER A 59 27.22 3.53 -24.71
C SER A 59 26.87 2.16 -24.13
N GLY A 60 27.83 1.45 -23.52
CA GLY A 60 27.62 0.13 -22.90
C GLY A 60 26.55 0.06 -21.80
N TRP A 61 25.91 1.19 -21.46
CA TRP A 61 24.74 1.27 -20.61
C TRP A 61 23.46 1.26 -21.46
N ARG A 62 22.66 0.21 -21.34
CA ARG A 62 21.34 0.13 -21.98
C ARG A 62 20.36 1.07 -21.28
N VAL A 63 20.02 2.18 -21.94
CA VAL A 63 18.93 3.05 -21.51
C VAL A 63 17.62 2.45 -22.03
N PRO A 64 16.59 2.24 -21.17
CA PRO A 64 15.30 1.73 -21.62
C PRO A 64 14.68 2.64 -22.67
N ASP A 65 14.12 2.05 -23.72
CA ASP A 65 13.35 2.81 -24.69
C ASP A 65 11.98 3.23 -24.11
N ARG A 66 11.27 4.09 -24.84
CA ARG A 66 9.97 4.60 -24.40
C ARG A 66 8.94 3.49 -24.19
N GLU A 67 8.92 2.48 -25.07
CA GLU A 67 7.97 1.36 -24.99
C GLU A 67 8.21 0.51 -23.74
N GLN A 68 9.47 0.27 -23.41
CA GLN A 68 9.89 -0.44 -22.19
C GLN A 68 9.50 0.32 -20.93
N VAL A 69 9.67 1.66 -20.93
CA VAL A 69 9.25 2.50 -19.80
C VAL A 69 7.72 2.52 -19.67
N GLU A 70 6.99 2.66 -20.77
CA GLU A 70 5.52 2.63 -20.76
C GLU A 70 4.98 1.26 -20.30
N ALA A 71 5.57 0.17 -20.76
CA ALA A 71 5.20 -1.18 -20.32
C ALA A 71 5.49 -1.40 -18.82
N GLY A 72 6.66 -0.93 -18.34
CA GLY A 72 7.02 -0.97 -16.93
C GLY A 72 6.04 -0.16 -16.07
N HIS A 73 5.64 1.02 -16.54
CA HIS A 73 4.65 1.85 -15.89
C HIS A 73 3.27 1.19 -15.82
N HIS A 74 2.80 0.62 -16.93
CA HIS A 74 1.52 -0.10 -16.95
C HIS A 74 1.52 -1.24 -15.93
N LYS A 75 2.59 -2.05 -15.91
CA LYS A 75 2.75 -3.14 -14.95
C LYS A 75 2.76 -2.64 -13.50
N ALA A 76 3.46 -1.55 -13.21
CA ALA A 76 3.50 -0.97 -11.87
C ALA A 76 2.11 -0.46 -11.41
N THR A 77 1.37 0.20 -12.30
CA THR A 77 -0.01 0.65 -12.04
C THR A 77 -0.95 -0.53 -11.79
N GLU A 78 -0.84 -1.60 -12.58
CA GLU A 78 -1.64 -2.81 -12.39
C GLU A 78 -1.35 -3.49 -11.05
N GLN A 79 -0.07 -3.63 -10.70
CA GLN A 79 0.35 -4.18 -9.40
C GLN A 79 -0.15 -3.32 -8.23
N LEU A 80 -0.11 -1.99 -8.36
CA LEU A 80 -0.66 -1.08 -7.36
C LEU A 80 -2.17 -1.27 -7.19
N ASN A 81 -2.91 -1.42 -8.29
CA ASN A 81 -4.36 -1.65 -8.25
C ASN A 81 -4.71 -3.00 -7.58
N VAL A 82 -3.93 -4.05 -7.87
CA VAL A 82 -4.09 -5.35 -7.21
C VAL A 82 -3.83 -5.24 -5.71
N LEU A 83 -2.74 -4.58 -5.33
CA LEU A 83 -2.39 -4.36 -3.93
C LEU A 83 -3.47 -3.55 -3.20
N HIS A 84 -3.94 -2.45 -3.80
CA HIS A 84 -5.01 -1.63 -3.25
C HIS A 84 -6.31 -2.43 -3.07
N THR A 85 -6.72 -3.20 -4.08
CA THR A 85 -7.93 -4.04 -3.99
C THR A 85 -7.81 -5.09 -2.89
N SER A 86 -6.65 -5.74 -2.76
CA SER A 86 -6.39 -6.71 -1.68
C SER A 86 -6.42 -6.05 -0.30
N THR A 87 -5.92 -4.82 -0.19
CA THR A 87 -5.90 -4.02 1.05
C THR A 87 -7.32 -3.66 1.50
N VAL A 88 -8.15 -3.16 0.57
CA VAL A 88 -9.57 -2.86 0.83
C VAL A 88 -10.37 -4.11 1.20
N LYS A 89 -10.08 -5.25 0.55
CA LYS A 89 -10.72 -6.52 0.91
C LYS A 89 -10.36 -6.92 2.34
N TRP A 90 -9.08 -6.83 2.71
CA TRP A 90 -8.60 -7.15 4.05
C TRP A 90 -9.20 -6.22 5.11
N GLU A 91 -9.35 -4.92 4.83
CA GLU A 91 -10.04 -3.97 5.71
C GLU A 91 -11.47 -4.42 6.02
N LYS A 92 -12.24 -4.77 4.99
CA LYS A 92 -13.63 -5.23 5.14
C LYS A 92 -13.71 -6.49 6.00
N GLU A 93 -12.79 -7.43 5.80
CA GLU A 93 -12.70 -8.65 6.61
C GLU A 93 -12.38 -8.32 8.07
N LEU A 94 -11.43 -7.43 8.33
CA LEU A 94 -11.12 -6.98 9.70
C LEU A 94 -12.35 -6.29 10.33
N VAL A 95 -13.01 -5.36 9.61
CA VAL A 95 -14.17 -4.59 10.11
C VAL A 95 -15.31 -5.53 10.48
N SER A 96 -15.59 -6.52 9.64
CA SER A 96 -16.63 -7.52 9.89
C SER A 96 -16.37 -8.36 11.16
N ARG A 97 -15.10 -8.51 11.55
CA ARG A 97 -14.68 -9.21 12.78
C ARG A 97 -14.59 -8.27 14.00
N GLY A 98 -15.05 -7.03 13.88
CA GLY A 98 -15.02 -6.01 14.93
C GLY A 98 -13.62 -5.43 15.21
N TRP A 99 -12.66 -5.70 14.32
CA TRP A 99 -11.21 -5.66 14.52
C TRP A 99 -10.83 -6.36 15.84
N ARG A 100 -10.17 -7.50 15.72
CA ARG A 100 -9.29 -8.05 16.76
C ARG A 100 -8.11 -8.64 16.00
N VAL A 101 -7.07 -7.82 15.84
CA VAL A 101 -5.75 -8.31 15.42
C VAL A 101 -5.20 -9.21 16.51
#